data_AF-A0A1M4UN28-F1
#
_entry.id   AF-A0A1M4UN28-F1
#
_cell.length_a   1.000
_cell.length_b   1.000
_cell.length_c   1.000
_cell.angle_alpha   90.00
_cell.angle_beta   90.00
_cell.angle_gamma   90.00
#
_symmetry.space_group_name_H-M   'P 1'
#
loop_
_entity.id
_entity.type
_entity.pdbx_description
1 polymer ?
#
loop_
_entity_poly.entity_id
_entity_poly.type
_entity_poly.pdbx_seq_one_letter_code
_entity_poly.pdbx_strand_id
1 'polypeptide(L)'
;METKRCPICLQTKNITEYYSYYSKSRAKNRISNYCKPCGKSSSLIRAKRHYQNNIEEKKIYAKAYQANPENREKVKRWRTDAKIRHRKNLQNCYVRELLRTRNNLTNADIESIPEIVETKRLQVKIKRKLKSLRNGKE
;
A
#
# COMPACT_ATOMS: atom_id res chain seq x y z
N MET A 1 12.40 -38.81 -2.92
CA MET A 1 11.82 -37.45 -2.81
C MET A 1 11.68 -36.88 -4.21
N GLU A 2 10.49 -36.46 -4.61
CA GLU A 2 10.28 -35.90 -5.93
C GLU A 2 10.89 -34.48 -6.03
N THR A 3 11.68 -34.24 -7.08
CA THR A 3 12.39 -32.98 -7.32
C THR A 3 11.90 -32.31 -8.60
N LYS A 4 11.99 -30.97 -8.66
CA LYS A 4 11.59 -30.17 -9.82
C LYS A 4 12.61 -29.08 -10.08
N ARG A 5 12.94 -28.86 -11.36
CA ARG A 5 13.79 -27.75 -11.80
C ARG A 5 12.96 -26.48 -12.02
N CYS A 6 13.38 -25.37 -11.42
CA CYS A 6 12.71 -24.09 -11.61
C CYS A 6 13.18 -23.46 -12.92
N PRO A 7 12.29 -23.02 -13.83
CA PRO A 7 12.70 -22.40 -15.10
C PRO A 7 13.23 -20.97 -14.95
N ILE A 8 13.10 -20.35 -13.77
CA ILE A 8 13.59 -18.98 -13.51
C ILE A 8 15.01 -19.02 -12.96
N CYS A 9 15.24 -19.74 -11.86
CA CYS A 9 16.57 -19.82 -11.24
C CYS A 9 17.40 -21.02 -11.71
N LEU A 10 16.84 -21.88 -12.57
CA LEU A 10 17.48 -23.07 -13.15
C LEU A 10 17.97 -24.13 -12.15
N GLN A 11 17.69 -23.97 -10.85
CA GLN A 11 18.04 -24.90 -9.78
C GLN A 11 17.00 -26.04 -9.66
N THR A 12 17.49 -27.24 -9.39
CA THR A 12 16.68 -28.41 -9.01
C THR A 12 16.43 -28.37 -7.51
N LYS A 13 15.15 -28.32 -7.12
CA LYS A 13 14.71 -28.16 -5.72
C LYS A 13 13.65 -29.21 -5.39
N ASN A 14 13.48 -29.52 -4.11
CA ASN A 14 12.39 -30.40 -3.66
C ASN A 14 11.02 -29.77 -3.94
N ILE A 15 10.01 -30.60 -4.18
CA ILE A 15 8.63 -30.14 -4.45
C ILE A 15 8.05 -29.28 -3.31
N THR A 16 8.47 -29.51 -2.06
CA THR A 16 8.07 -28.72 -0.90
C THR A 16 8.47 -27.24 -1.01
N GLU A 17 9.46 -26.92 -1.85
CA GLU A 17 9.87 -25.54 -2.17
C GLU A 17 9.00 -24.88 -3.24
N TYR A 18 7.93 -25.51 -3.71
CA TYR A 18 7.00 -24.98 -4.69
C TYR A 18 5.61 -24.77 -4.06
N TYR A 19 4.82 -23.84 -4.61
CA TYR A 19 3.42 -23.68 -4.19
C TYR A 19 2.57 -24.81 -4.75
N SER A 20 1.65 -25.36 -3.95
CA SER A 20 0.56 -26.21 -4.44
C SER A 20 -0.70 -25.36 -4.65
N TYR A 21 -1.48 -25.68 -5.68
CA TYR A 21 -2.75 -25.02 -5.95
C TYR A 21 -3.73 -25.98 -6.61
N TYR A 22 -5.03 -25.80 -6.35
CA TYR A 22 -6.07 -26.61 -6.99
C TYR A 22 -6.41 -26.07 -8.38
N SER A 23 -6.29 -26.92 -9.41
CA SER A 23 -6.60 -26.58 -10.79
C SER A 23 -8.05 -26.93 -11.11
N LYS A 24 -8.96 -25.96 -11.07
CA LYS A 24 -10.40 -26.16 -11.35
C LYS A 24 -10.67 -26.90 -12.67
N SER A 25 -9.98 -26.52 -13.75
CA SER A 25 -10.14 -27.15 -15.09
C SER A 25 -9.73 -28.62 -15.15
N ARG A 26 -8.96 -29.11 -14.18
CA ARG A 26 -8.46 -30.50 -14.13
C ARG A 26 -8.89 -31.22 -12.87
N ALA A 27 -9.72 -30.60 -12.04
CA ALA A 27 -10.20 -31.08 -10.75
C ALA A 27 -9.11 -31.67 -9.81
N LYS A 28 -7.86 -31.19 -9.87
CA LYS A 28 -6.74 -31.75 -9.08
C LYS A 28 -5.74 -30.72 -8.58
N ASN A 29 -5.07 -31.04 -7.46
CA ASN A 29 -3.96 -30.27 -6.94
C ASN A 29 -2.73 -30.37 -7.85
N ARG A 30 -2.10 -29.23 -8.11
CA ARG A 30 -0.92 -29.10 -8.96
C ARG A 30 0.16 -28.30 -8.24
N ILE A 31 1.39 -28.58 -8.65
CA ILE A 31 2.57 -27.84 -8.18
C ILE A 31 2.88 -26.73 -9.17
N SER A 32 3.08 -25.53 -8.65
CA SER A 32 3.51 -24.34 -9.38
C SER A 32 4.73 -24.62 -10.25
N ASN A 33 4.83 -23.94 -11.39
CA ASN A 33 5.98 -24.03 -12.28
C ASN A 33 7.25 -23.40 -11.67
N TYR A 34 7.08 -22.42 -10.78
CA TYR A 34 8.19 -21.70 -10.16
C TYR A 34 8.32 -22.08 -8.69
N CYS A 35 9.56 -22.16 -8.19
CA CYS A 35 9.83 -22.32 -6.76
C CYS A 35 9.28 -21.11 -6.00
N LYS A 36 9.00 -21.24 -4.71
CA LYS A 36 8.36 -20.21 -3.88
C LYS A 36 9.04 -18.83 -4.00
N PRO A 37 10.38 -18.70 -3.91
CA PRO A 37 11.06 -17.41 -4.11
C PRO A 37 10.80 -16.78 -5.48
N CYS A 38 11.02 -17.54 -6.57
CA CYS A 38 10.85 -17.04 -7.93
C CYS A 38 9.37 -16.83 -8.31
N GLY A 39 8.47 -17.64 -7.75
CA GLY A 39 7.03 -17.50 -7.91
C GLY A 39 6.52 -16.22 -7.26
N LYS A 40 7.07 -15.85 -6.09
CA LYS A 40 6.74 -14.61 -5.39
C LYS A 40 7.24 -13.37 -6.15
N SER A 41 8.46 -13.38 -6.69
CA SER A 41 8.97 -12.23 -7.46
C SER A 41 8.21 -12.03 -8.77
N SER A 42 7.96 -13.12 -9.51
CA SER A 42 7.23 -13.08 -10.78
C SER A 42 5.74 -12.75 -10.64
N SER A 43 5.08 -13.19 -9.56
CA SER A 43 3.67 -12.87 -9.31
C SER A 43 3.45 -11.38 -9.08
N LEU A 44 4.37 -10.70 -8.38
CA LEU A 44 4.34 -9.26 -8.18
C LEU A 44 4.43 -8.49 -9.51
N ILE A 45 5.32 -8.93 -10.42
CA ILE A 45 5.46 -8.32 -11.75
C ILE A 45 4.17 -8.52 -12.57
N ARG A 46 3.63 -9.75 -12.59
CA ARG A 46 2.39 -10.05 -13.30
C ARG A 46 1.21 -9.25 -12.75
N ALA A 47 1.08 -9.17 -11.42
CA ALA A 47 0.02 -8.40 -10.77
C ALA A 47 0.15 -6.90 -11.09
N LYS A 48 1.38 -6.35 -11.09
CA LYS A 48 1.64 -4.96 -11.48
C LYS A 48 1.25 -4.71 -12.94
N ARG A 49 1.65 -5.60 -13.86
CA ARG A 49 1.29 -5.51 -15.29
C ARG A 49 -0.22 -5.59 -15.49
N HIS A 50 -0.89 -6.52 -14.82
CA HIS A 50 -2.35 -6.62 -14.86
C HIS A 50 -3.01 -5.35 -14.32
N TYR A 51 -2.50 -4.78 -13.22
CA TYR A 51 -3.03 -3.52 -12.70
C TYR A 51 -2.87 -2.38 -13.71
N GLN A 52 -1.69 -2.25 -14.33
CA GLN A 52 -1.41 -1.21 -15.32
C GLN A 52 -2.31 -1.35 -16.55
N ASN A 53 -2.49 -2.56 -17.08
CA ASN A 53 -3.31 -2.81 -18.26
C ASN A 53 -4.81 -2.56 -18.01
N ASN A 54 -5.28 -2.63 -16.75
CA ASN A 54 -6.70 -2.47 -16.39
C ASN A 54 -6.93 -1.23 -15.52
N ILE A 55 -6.04 -0.24 -15.58
CA ILE A 55 -6.07 0.90 -14.67
C ILE A 55 -7.33 1.75 -14.88
N GLU A 56 -7.78 1.93 -16.12
CA GLU A 56 -8.96 2.73 -16.45
C GLU A 56 -10.25 2.08 -15.96
N GLU A 57 -10.43 0.77 -16.20
CA GLU A 57 -11.58 0.02 -15.67
C GLU A 57 -11.67 0.11 -14.14
N LYS A 58 -10.52 0.00 -13.46
CA LYS A 58 -10.46 0.15 -11.99
C LYS A 58 -10.84 1.55 -11.54
N LYS A 59 -10.43 2.60 -12.27
CA LYS A 59 -10.83 3.99 -11.98
C LYS A 59 -12.34 4.17 -12.16
N ILE A 60 -12.91 3.63 -13.24
CA ILE A 60 -14.35 3.69 -13.51
C ILE A 60 -15.13 3.00 -12.39
N TYR A 61 -14.76 1.76 -12.05
CA TYR A 61 -15.37 1.03 -10.94
C TYR A 61 -15.27 1.79 -9.62
N ALA A 62 -14.11 2.34 -9.29
CA ALA A 62 -13.93 3.10 -8.05
C ALA A 62 -14.82 4.35 -7.99
N LYS A 63 -14.98 5.07 -9.11
CA LYS A 63 -15.90 6.21 -9.21
C LYS A 63 -17.35 5.76 -9.03
N ALA A 64 -17.77 4.72 -9.74
CA ALA A 64 -19.13 4.18 -9.64
C ALA A 64 -19.44 3.69 -8.21
N TYR A 65 -18.50 3.00 -7.58
CA TYR A 65 -18.64 2.52 -6.19
C TYR A 65 -18.84 3.68 -5.21
N GLN A 66 -18.11 4.79 -5.39
CA GLN A 66 -18.25 5.97 -4.54
C GLN A 66 -19.53 6.77 -4.82
N ALA A 67 -20.02 6.75 -6.06
CA ALA A 67 -21.25 7.44 -6.45
C ALA A 67 -22.52 6.69 -6.01
N ASN A 68 -22.44 5.36 -5.81
CA ASN A 68 -23.58 4.57 -5.36
C ASN A 68 -24.03 5.00 -3.94
N PRO A 69 -25.29 5.46 -3.76
CA PRO A 69 -25.84 5.86 -2.46
C PRO A 69 -25.73 4.81 -1.36
N GLU A 70 -25.86 3.52 -1.69
CA GLU A 70 -25.78 2.41 -0.72
C GLU A 70 -24.41 2.31 -0.06
N ASN A 71 -23.34 2.70 -0.77
CA ASN A 71 -21.98 2.65 -0.27
C ASN A 71 -21.57 3.93 0.48
N ARG A 72 -22.43 4.97 0.52
CA ARG A 72 -22.09 6.31 1.01
C ARG A 72 -21.53 6.30 2.44
N GLU A 73 -22.20 5.59 3.35
CA GLU A 73 -21.76 5.50 4.74
C GLU A 73 -20.43 4.75 4.90
N LYS A 74 -20.25 3.69 4.11
CA LYS A 74 -19.00 2.91 4.11
C LYS A 74 -17.83 3.76 3.60
N VAL A 75 -18.04 4.49 2.50
CA VAL A 75 -17.05 5.42 1.93
C VAL A 75 -16.73 6.55 2.91
N LYS A 76 -17.74 7.09 3.60
CA LYS A 76 -17.56 8.11 4.64
C LYS A 76 -16.67 7.60 5.79
N ARG A 77 -16.96 6.41 6.32
CA ARG A 77 -16.14 5.76 7.36
C ARG A 77 -14.70 5.58 6.90
N TRP A 78 -14.49 5.01 5.70
CA TRP A 78 -13.15 4.81 5.13
C TRP A 78 -12.35 6.11 5.01
N ARG A 79 -12.99 7.20 4.55
CA ARG A 79 -12.34 8.52 4.45
C ARG A 79 -11.94 9.05 5.83
N THR A 80 -12.80 8.89 6.83
CA THR A 80 -12.50 9.29 8.22
C THR A 80 -11.34 8.48 8.79
N ASP A 81 -11.36 7.15 8.64
CA ASP A 81 -10.29 6.27 9.12
C ASP A 81 -8.95 6.57 8.44
N ALA A 82 -8.98 6.88 7.14
CA ALA A 82 -7.82 7.33 6.40
C ALA A 82 -7.26 8.63 7.00
N LYS A 83 -8.09 9.66 7.21
CA LYS A 83 -7.67 10.93 7.84
C LYS A 83 -7.05 10.71 9.22
N ILE A 84 -7.67 9.87 10.06
CA ILE A 84 -7.14 9.52 11.39
C ILE A 84 -5.75 8.88 11.26
N ARG A 85 -5.61 7.89 10.36
CA ARG A 85 -4.30 7.25 10.08
C ARG A 85 -3.26 8.24 9.58
N HIS A 86 -3.61 9.08 8.62
CA HIS A 86 -2.70 10.08 8.05
C HIS A 86 -2.18 11.04 9.13
N ARG A 87 -3.08 11.49 10.02
CA ARG A 87 -2.74 12.34 11.17
C ARG A 87 -1.91 11.60 12.22
N LYS A 88 -2.25 10.35 12.55
CA LYS A 88 -1.53 9.53 13.53
C LYS A 88 -0.09 9.29 13.08
N ASN A 89 0.07 8.85 11.83
CA ASN A 89 1.37 8.45 11.27
C ASN A 89 2.14 9.61 10.63
N LEU A 90 1.59 10.83 10.64
CA LEU A 90 2.20 12.03 10.03
C LEU A 90 2.62 11.82 8.56
N GLN A 91 1.73 11.20 7.77
CA GLN A 91 1.98 10.96 6.35
C GLN A 91 2.17 12.29 5.58
N ASN A 92 2.92 12.23 4.46
CA ASN A 92 3.27 13.42 3.67
C ASN A 92 2.06 14.28 3.32
N CYS A 93 0.95 13.68 2.90
CA CYS A 93 -0.28 14.41 2.56
C CYS A 93 -0.78 15.30 3.71
N TYR A 94 -0.82 14.78 4.93
CA TYR A 94 -1.23 15.52 6.12
C TYR A 94 -0.22 16.61 6.51
N VAL A 95 1.08 16.32 6.41
CA VAL A 95 2.11 17.31 6.77
C VAL A 95 2.14 18.47 5.77
N ARG A 96 2.00 18.18 4.47
CA ARG A 96 1.87 19.19 3.41
C ARG A 96 0.62 20.04 3.60
N GLU A 97 -0.50 19.43 3.96
CA GLU A 97 -1.73 20.17 4.31
C GLU A 97 -1.51 21.13 5.48
N LEU A 98 -0.78 20.72 6.53
CA LEU A 98 -0.42 21.61 7.64
C LEU A 98 0.47 22.77 7.21
N LEU A 99 1.44 22.54 6.32
CA LEU A 99 2.30 23.60 5.79
C LEU A 99 1.49 24.61 4.98
N ARG A 100 0.59 24.14 4.13
CA ARG A 100 -0.31 25.02 3.36
C ARG A 100 -1.22 25.83 4.25
N THR A 101 -1.89 25.17 5.21
CA THR A 101 -2.95 25.81 6.02
C THR A 101 -2.43 26.69 7.15
N ARG A 102 -1.26 26.37 7.72
CA ARG A 102 -0.71 27.10 8.88
C ARG A 102 0.47 28.00 8.56
N ASN A 103 1.15 27.75 7.45
CA ASN A 103 2.32 28.51 7.04
C ASN A 103 2.10 29.22 5.69
N ASN A 104 0.92 29.09 5.09
CA ASN A 104 0.54 29.72 3.82
C ASN A 104 1.52 29.42 2.67
N LEU A 105 2.20 28.27 2.72
CA LEU A 105 3.10 27.83 1.65
C LEU A 105 2.31 27.26 0.47
N THR A 106 2.77 27.56 -0.74
CA THR A 106 2.21 26.95 -1.95
C THR A 106 2.75 25.54 -2.15
N ASN A 107 2.15 24.76 -3.05
CA ASN A 107 2.71 23.46 -3.41
C ASN A 107 4.10 23.60 -4.06
N ALA A 108 4.31 24.66 -4.85
CA ALA A 108 5.59 24.91 -5.51
C ALA A 108 6.71 25.13 -4.47
N ASP A 109 6.44 25.91 -3.41
CA ASP A 109 7.40 26.15 -2.32
C ASP A 109 7.73 24.86 -1.55
N ILE A 110 6.75 23.97 -1.39
CA ILE A 110 6.94 22.70 -0.69
C ILE A 110 7.75 21.72 -1.55
N GLU A 111 7.63 21.80 -2.87
CA GLU A 111 8.35 20.95 -3.82
C GLU A 111 9.79 21.42 -4.03
N SER A 112 10.04 22.73 -3.99
CA SER A 112 11.39 23.29 -4.10
C SER A 112 12.27 23.00 -2.89
N ILE A 113 11.68 22.75 -1.71
CA ILE A 113 12.42 22.42 -0.47
C ILE A 113 11.80 21.18 0.21
N PRO A 114 12.10 19.97 -0.26
CA PRO A 114 11.53 18.72 0.28
C PRO A 114 11.75 18.54 1.79
N GLU A 115 12.86 19.05 2.32
CA GLU A 115 13.28 18.96 3.73
C GLU A 115 12.29 19.65 4.67
N ILE A 116 11.51 20.61 4.18
CA ILE A 116 10.52 21.34 4.97
C ILE A 116 9.42 20.40 5.50
N VAL A 117 9.12 19.33 4.76
CA VAL A 117 8.12 18.33 5.15
C VAL A 117 8.63 17.52 6.35
N GLU A 118 9.87 17.05 6.32
CA GLU A 118 10.45 16.32 7.45
C GLU A 118 10.63 17.21 8.68
N THR A 119 11.09 18.44 8.48
CA THR A 119 11.25 19.43 9.55
C THR A 119 9.90 19.68 10.25
N LYS A 120 8.83 19.88 9.47
CA LYS A 120 7.48 20.05 10.03
C LYS A 120 6.98 18.81 10.75
N ARG A 121 7.27 17.61 10.21
CA ARG A 121 6.92 16.34 10.86
C ARG A 121 7.57 16.25 12.24
N LEU A 122 8.86 16.54 12.35
CA LEU A 122 9.59 16.53 13.63
C LEU A 122 9.01 17.56 14.61
N GLN A 123 8.75 18.79 14.17
CA GLN A 123 8.09 19.80 15.00
C GLN A 123 6.75 19.32 15.57
N VAL A 124 5.93 18.62 14.76
CA VAL A 124 4.65 18.07 15.23
C VAL A 124 4.86 16.94 16.24
N LYS A 125 5.84 16.05 16.03
CA LYS A 125 6.18 14.99 16.99
C LYS A 125 6.60 15.59 18.34
N ILE A 126 7.51 16.56 18.34
CA ILE A 126 7.98 17.25 19.55
C ILE A 126 6.80 17.91 20.26
N LYS A 127 5.99 18.69 19.56
CA LYS A 127 4.80 19.34 20.15
C LYS A 127 3.83 18.33 20.77
N ARG A 128 3.61 17.18 20.13
CA ARG A 128 2.76 16.11 20.68
C ARG A 128 3.37 15.49 21.94
N LYS A 129 4.67 15.20 21.96
CA LYS A 129 5.34 14.61 23.13
C LYS A 129 5.36 15.58 24.31
N LEU A 130 5.67 16.85 24.08
CA LEU A 130 5.59 17.90 25.11
C LEU A 130 4.19 17.99 25.72
N LYS A 131 3.14 17.92 24.88
CA LYS A 131 1.75 17.89 25.38
C LYS A 131 1.44 16.64 26.20
N SER A 132 1.97 15.48 25.80
CA SER A 132 1.81 14.22 26.55
C SER A 132 2.43 14.31 27.94
N LEU A 133 3.67 14.82 28.01
CA LEU A 133 4.40 15.04 29.26
C LEU A 133 3.65 16.02 30.18
N ARG A 134 3.14 17.14 29.65
CA ARG A 134 2.32 18.10 30.42
C ARG A 134 1.02 17.50 30.95
N ASN A 135 0.47 16.50 30.27
CA ASN A 135 -0.79 15.87 30.63
C ASN A 135 -0.60 14.60 31.49
N GLY A 136 0.62 14.30 31.93
CA GLY A 136 0.93 13.12 32.76
C GLY A 136 0.64 11.77 32.09
N LYS A 137 0.56 11.73 30.75
CA LYS A 137 0.36 10.49 30.00
C LYS A 137 1.68 10.14 29.31
N GLU A 138 2.37 9.13 29.83
CA GLU A 138 3.61 8.62 29.22
C GLU A 138 3.35 7.84 27.92
#